data_AF-A0A9E4GLY3-F1
#
_entry.id   AF-A0A9E4GLY3-F1
#
_cell.length_a   1.000
_cell.length_b   1.000
_cell.length_c   1.000
_cell.angle_alpha   90.00
_cell.angle_beta   90.00
_cell.angle_gamma   90.00
#
_symmetry.space_group_name_H-M   'P 1'
#
loop_
_entity.id
_entity.type
_entity.pdbx_description
1 polymer ?
#
loop_
_entity_poly.entity_id
_entity_poly.type
_entity_poly.pdbx_seq_one_letter_code
_entity_poly.pdbx_strand_id
1 'polypeptide(L)'
;MDDEKKFLTEDQVVELMSLFFSCSLLLLREPALYGPLRQLTAAERLAAMVIDDVSPEVRTLLEVALERIPVSHTVTTRRDQYKAIVVELNEALGDCLAARAGLTEGAVA
;
A
#
# COMPACT_ATOMS: atom_id res chain seq x y z
N MET A 1 11.55 13.45 -27.00
CA MET A 1 11.32 13.45 -25.55
C MET A 1 11.80 12.08 -25.14
N ASP A 2 12.98 12.01 -24.52
CA ASP A 2 13.59 10.74 -24.14
C ASP A 2 12.57 9.90 -23.37
N ASP A 3 12.51 8.61 -23.70
CA ASP A 3 11.89 7.58 -22.88
C ASP A 3 12.56 7.63 -21.50
N GLU A 4 12.02 8.46 -20.62
CA GLU A 4 12.38 8.44 -19.22
C GLU A 4 11.88 7.10 -18.69
N LYS A 5 12.78 6.11 -18.75
CA LYS A 5 12.54 4.73 -18.38
C LYS A 5 11.92 4.73 -16.99
N LYS A 6 10.61 4.48 -16.90
CA LYS A 6 9.90 4.32 -15.64
C LYS A 6 10.70 3.36 -14.75
N PHE A 7 11.17 3.88 -13.62
CA PHE A 7 12.04 3.14 -12.71
C PHE A 7 11.31 1.94 -12.08
N LEU A 8 9.98 2.01 -12.00
CA LEU A 8 9.10 0.96 -11.48
C LEU A 8 7.98 0.63 -12.46
N THR A 9 7.65 -0.65 -12.58
CA THR A 9 6.39 -1.10 -13.17
C THR A 9 5.23 -0.89 -12.20
N GLU A 10 4.00 -0.91 -12.70
CA GLU A 10 2.80 -0.83 -11.86
C GLU A 10 2.74 -1.97 -10.83
N ASP A 11 3.12 -3.19 -11.22
CA ASP A 11 3.16 -4.34 -10.30
C ASP A 11 4.15 -4.06 -9.15
N GLN A 12 5.33 -3.53 -9.48
CA GLN A 12 6.34 -3.16 -8.49
C GLN A 12 5.87 -2.03 -7.56
N VAL A 13 5.08 -1.08 -8.07
CA VAL A 13 4.45 -0.03 -7.24
C VAL A 13 3.49 -0.66 -6.23
N VAL A 14 2.59 -1.52 -6.69
CA VAL A 14 1.59 -2.17 -5.82
C VAL A 14 2.26 -3.11 -4.81
N GLU A 15 3.28 -3.87 -5.23
CA GLU A 15 4.10 -4.71 -4.35
C GLU A 15 4.83 -3.89 -3.28
N LEU A 16 5.45 -2.77 -3.64
CA LEU A 16 6.14 -1.89 -2.68
C LEU A 16 5.17 -1.25 -1.69
N MET A 17 3.98 -0.84 -2.14
CA MET A 17 2.92 -0.34 -1.25
C MET A 17 2.51 -1.42 -0.23
N SER A 18 2.27 -2.65 -0.71
CA SER A 18 1.93 -3.79 0.15
C SER A 18 3.06 -4.13 1.13
N LEU A 19 4.31 -4.03 0.69
CA LEU A 19 5.49 -4.19 1.54
C LEU A 19 5.52 -3.14 2.65
N PHE A 20 5.33 -1.85 2.34
CA PHE A 20 5.33 -0.79 3.36
C PHE A 20 4.22 -1.00 4.39
N PHE A 21 3.01 -1.33 3.96
CA PHE A 21 1.90 -1.64 4.87
C PHE A 21 2.18 -2.87 5.73
N SER A 22 2.69 -3.95 5.15
CA SER A 22 3.08 -5.17 5.87
C SER A 22 4.20 -4.91 6.89
N CYS A 23 5.23 -4.16 6.51
CA CYS A 23 6.29 -3.73 7.42
C CYS A 23 5.74 -2.84 8.53
N SER A 24 4.78 -1.97 8.24
CA SER A 24 4.16 -1.13 9.26
C SER A 24 3.46 -1.96 10.35
N LEU A 25 2.81 -3.07 9.98
CA LEU A 25 2.19 -4.02 10.91
C LEU A 25 3.22 -4.78 11.73
N LEU A 26 4.30 -5.24 11.08
CA LEU A 26 5.39 -5.95 11.76
C LEU A 26 6.02 -5.08 12.86
N LEU A 27 6.26 -3.81 12.54
CA LEU A 27 6.90 -2.84 13.42
C LEU A 27 6.00 -2.35 14.57
N LEU A 28 4.69 -2.67 14.57
CA LEU A 28 3.82 -2.38 15.74
C LEU A 28 4.25 -3.13 17.01
N ARG A 29 4.99 -4.22 16.84
CA ARG A 29 5.53 -5.01 17.95
C ARG A 29 6.73 -4.34 18.62
N GLU A 30 7.33 -3.34 17.97
CA GLU A 30 8.47 -2.63 18.52
C GLU A 30 8.03 -1.57 19.54
N PRO A 31 8.82 -1.36 20.62
CA PRO A 31 8.50 -0.35 21.63
C PRO A 31 8.55 1.08 21.08
N ALA A 32 9.33 1.33 20.03
CA ALA A 32 9.38 2.61 19.34
C ALA A 32 8.37 2.62 18.17
N LEU A 33 7.22 3.26 18.38
CA LEU A 33 6.16 3.43 17.35
C LEU A 33 6.58 4.30 16.14
N TYR A 34 7.85 4.69 16.05
CA TYR A 34 8.41 5.40 14.92
C TYR A 34 8.58 4.50 13.68
N GLY A 35 8.76 3.19 13.87
CA GLY A 35 8.87 2.21 12.81
C GLY A 35 7.68 2.21 11.85
N PRO A 36 6.45 1.96 12.34
CA PRO A 36 5.24 1.96 11.52
C PRO A 36 5.02 3.27 10.76
N LEU A 37 5.21 4.41 11.43
CA LEU A 37 4.99 5.74 10.85
C LEU A 37 5.90 6.02 9.65
N ARG A 38 7.17 5.61 9.73
CA ARG A 38 8.11 5.75 8.61
C ARG A 38 7.66 4.98 7.38
N GLN A 39 7.05 3.81 7.56
CA GLN A 39 6.56 3.00 6.44
C GLN A 39 5.33 3.63 5.79
N LEU A 40 4.40 4.17 6.57
CA LEU A 40 3.26 4.90 6.03
C LEU A 40 3.71 6.15 5.26
N THR A 41 4.69 6.88 5.80
CA THR A 41 5.29 8.03 5.09
C THR A 41 5.96 7.61 3.78
N ALA A 42 6.60 6.44 3.75
CA ALA A 42 7.21 5.90 2.53
C ALA A 42 6.13 5.54 1.48
N ALA A 43 5.02 4.95 1.92
CA ALA A 43 3.87 4.67 1.06
C ALA A 43 3.26 5.95 0.47
N GLU A 44 3.05 6.99 1.30
CA GLU A 44 2.56 8.29 0.83
C GLU A 44 3.48 8.91 -0.24
N ARG A 45 4.79 8.87 0.00
CA ARG A 45 5.79 9.39 -0.93
C ARG A 45 5.84 8.59 -2.23
N LEU A 46 5.77 7.26 -2.14
CA LEU A 46 5.74 6.40 -3.33
C LEU A 46 4.52 6.75 -4.19
N ALA A 47 3.33 6.80 -3.59
CA ALA A 47 2.12 7.17 -4.30
C ALA A 47 2.25 8.55 -4.96
N ALA A 48 2.69 9.58 -4.21
CA ALA A 48 2.88 10.92 -4.76
C ALA A 48 3.87 10.99 -5.95
N MET A 49 4.86 10.09 -6.01
CA MET A 49 5.81 10.03 -7.11
C MET A 49 5.27 9.36 -8.38
N VAL A 50 4.27 8.47 -8.25
CA VAL A 50 3.85 7.59 -9.37
C VAL A 50 2.40 7.78 -9.78
N ILE A 51 1.58 8.49 -8.99
CA ILE A 51 0.13 8.57 -9.16
C ILE A 51 -0.26 9.11 -10.53
N ASP A 52 0.53 10.03 -11.08
CA ASP A 52 0.26 10.63 -12.38
C ASP A 52 0.62 9.75 -13.57
N ASP A 53 1.43 8.73 -13.33
CA ASP A 53 2.03 7.87 -14.35
C ASP A 53 1.45 6.46 -14.39
N VAL A 54 0.62 6.06 -13.43
CA VAL A 54 -0.01 4.74 -13.39
C VAL A 54 -1.35 4.71 -14.14
N SER A 55 -1.78 3.51 -14.52
CA SER A 55 -3.10 3.24 -15.08
C SER A 55 -4.22 3.75 -14.17
N PRO A 56 -5.42 4.06 -14.72
CA PRO A 56 -6.54 4.55 -13.92
C PRO A 56 -6.96 3.61 -12.78
N GLU A 57 -6.83 2.30 -12.98
CA GLU A 57 -7.10 1.28 -11.97
C GLU A 57 -6.16 1.41 -10.77
N VAL A 58 -4.85 1.41 -11.04
CA VAL A 58 -3.84 1.56 -9.98
C VAL A 58 -3.90 2.94 -9.35
N ARG A 59 -4.18 3.99 -10.12
CA ARG A 59 -4.41 5.34 -9.58
C ARG A 59 -5.54 5.34 -8.56
N THR A 60 -6.70 4.80 -8.92
CA THR A 60 -7.86 4.73 -8.03
C THR A 60 -7.53 3.99 -6.74
N LEU A 61 -6.81 2.86 -6.86
CA LEU A 61 -6.35 2.09 -5.71
C LEU A 61 -5.42 2.89 -4.80
N LEU A 62 -4.46 3.63 -5.37
CA LEU A 62 -3.55 4.49 -4.61
C LEU A 62 -4.26 5.66 -3.95
N GLU A 63 -5.21 6.31 -4.63
CA GLU A 63 -6.01 7.40 -4.06
C GLU A 63 -6.83 6.91 -2.86
N VAL A 64 -7.53 5.78 -3.02
CA VAL A 64 -8.27 5.13 -1.93
C VAL A 64 -7.33 4.74 -0.78
N ALA A 65 -6.14 4.22 -1.10
CA ALA A 65 -5.16 3.89 -0.09
C ALA A 65 -4.73 5.14 0.69
N LEU A 66 -4.34 6.22 0.00
CA LEU A 66 -3.91 7.48 0.58
C LEU A 66 -4.96 8.12 1.50
N GLU A 67 -6.23 8.10 1.10
CA GLU A 67 -7.34 8.61 1.93
C GLU A 67 -7.51 7.81 3.24
N ARG A 68 -7.14 6.53 3.20
CA ARG A 68 -7.32 5.59 4.30
C ARG A 68 -6.05 5.34 5.11
N ILE A 69 -4.90 5.88 4.70
CA ILE A 69 -3.64 5.73 5.45
C ILE A 69 -3.86 6.25 6.88
N PRO A 70 -3.61 5.42 7.91
CA PRO A 70 -3.83 5.84 9.27
C PRO A 70 -2.89 6.98 9.68
N VAL A 71 -3.49 8.05 10.18
CA VAL A 71 -2.79 9.16 10.85
C VAL A 71 -2.04 8.70 12.11
N SER A 72 -0.97 9.42 12.46
CA SER A 72 -0.02 8.98 13.49
C SER A 72 -0.64 8.74 14.87
N HIS A 73 -1.66 9.53 15.24
CA HIS A 73 -2.34 9.36 16.53
C HIS A 73 -3.09 8.02 16.62
N THR A 74 -3.58 7.48 15.50
CA THR A 74 -4.26 6.17 15.43
C THR A 74 -3.31 5.04 15.82
N VAL A 75 -2.05 5.10 15.38
CA VAL A 75 -1.00 4.13 15.77
C VAL A 75 -0.81 4.08 17.29
N THR A 76 -0.81 5.25 17.92
CA THR A 76 -0.50 5.41 19.35
C THR A 76 -1.69 5.12 20.28
N THR A 77 -2.92 5.43 19.84
CA THR A 77 -4.11 5.42 20.72
C THR A 77 -5.13 4.35 20.35
N ARG A 78 -5.12 3.85 19.11
CA ARG A 78 -6.13 2.91 18.57
C ARG A 78 -5.46 1.83 17.72
N ARG A 79 -4.55 1.09 18.33
CA ARG A 79 -3.71 0.07 17.66
C ARG A 79 -4.52 -0.99 16.90
N ASP A 80 -5.65 -1.45 17.44
CA ASP A 80 -6.46 -2.46 16.74
C ASP A 80 -7.18 -1.88 15.52
N GLN A 81 -7.67 -0.65 15.62
CA GLN A 81 -8.25 0.07 14.47
C GLN A 81 -7.19 0.31 13.40
N TYR A 82 -5.99 0.75 13.80
CA TYR A 82 -4.84 0.87 12.90
C TYR A 82 -4.58 -0.44 12.16
N LYS A 83 -4.49 -1.55 12.89
CA LYS A 83 -4.21 -2.86 12.31
C LYS A 83 -5.29 -3.28 11.31
N ALA A 84 -6.56 -3.11 11.65
CA ALA A 84 -7.67 -3.45 10.75
C ALA A 84 -7.58 -2.67 9.43
N ILE A 85 -7.38 -1.35 9.50
CA ILE A 85 -7.27 -0.50 8.31
C ILE A 85 -6.09 -0.95 7.42
N VAL A 86 -4.92 -1.21 8.00
CA VAL A 86 -3.74 -1.62 7.22
C VAL A 86 -3.92 -3.02 6.62
N VAL A 87 -4.62 -3.94 7.30
CA VAL A 87 -4.98 -5.26 6.75
C VAL A 87 -5.89 -5.10 5.54
N GLU A 88 -6.97 -4.32 5.65
CA GLU A 88 -7.90 -4.08 4.54
C GLU A 88 -7.21 -3.42 3.33
N LEU A 89 -6.26 -2.52 3.56
CA LEU A 89 -5.45 -1.94 2.49
C LEU A 89 -4.54 -2.97 1.82
N ASN A 90 -3.92 -3.86 2.60
CA ASN A 90 -3.12 -4.94 2.05
C ASN A 90 -3.94 -5.96 1.25
N GLU A 91 -5.16 -6.27 1.70
CA GLU A 91 -6.09 -7.13 0.97
C GLU A 91 -6.44 -6.52 -0.39
N ALA A 92 -6.81 -5.23 -0.44
CA ALA A 92 -7.12 -4.55 -1.69
C ALA A 92 -5.92 -4.50 -2.68
N LEU A 93 -4.70 -4.29 -2.18
CA LEU A 93 -3.49 -4.36 -3.00
C LEU A 93 -3.21 -5.80 -3.48
N GLY A 94 -3.45 -6.79 -2.62
CA GLY A 94 -3.33 -8.22 -2.96
C GLY A 94 -4.30 -8.63 -4.07
N ASP A 95 -5.55 -8.20 -3.98
CA ASP A 95 -6.57 -8.44 -5.01
C ASP A 95 -6.18 -7.82 -6.35
N CYS A 96 -5.63 -6.59 -6.32
CA CYS A 96 -5.12 -5.94 -7.53
C CYS A 96 -3.96 -6.74 -8.16
N LEU A 97 -2.99 -7.19 -7.36
CA LEU A 97 -1.89 -8.02 -7.87
C LEU A 97 -2.39 -9.35 -8.42
N ALA A 98 -3.34 -10.00 -7.74
CA ALA A 98 -3.94 -11.25 -8.20
C ALA A 98 -4.66 -11.06 -9.54
N ALA A 99 -5.45 -9.99 -9.69
CA ALA A 99 -6.13 -9.66 -10.94
C ALA A 99 -5.14 -9.42 -12.09
N ARG A 100 -4.10 -8.64 -11.84
CA ARG A 100 -3.05 -8.32 -12.83
C ARG A 100 -2.22 -9.54 -13.22
N ALA A 101 -2.05 -10.50 -12.31
CA ALA A 101 -1.41 -11.78 -12.58
C ALA A 101 -2.36 -12.82 -13.23
N GLY A 102 -3.65 -12.51 -13.41
CA GLY A 102 -4.64 -13.46 -13.93
C GLY A 102 -5.02 -14.58 -12.95
N LEU A 103 -4.83 -14.33 -11.64
CA LEU A 103 -5.08 -15.28 -10.54
C LEU A 103 -6.43 -15.05 -9.84
N THR A 104 -7.29 -14.16 -10.35
CA THR A 104 -8.65 -13.96 -9.82
C THR A 104 -9.47 -15.24 -9.95
N GLU A 105 -10.12 -15.64 -8.85
CA GLU A 105 -10.79 -16.92 -8.69
C GLU A 105 -11.64 -17.34 -9.90
N GLY A 106 -11.20 -18.43 -10.52
CA GLY A 106 -12.01 -19.33 -11.31
C GLY A 106 -11.60 -20.77 -11.00
N ALA A 107 -11.78 -21.23 -9.75
CA ALA A 107 -11.86 -22.65 -9.36
C ALA A 107 -11.97 -22.83 -7.83
N VAL A 108 -13.17 -22.63 -7.27
CA VAL A 108 -13.66 -23.53 -6.21
C VAL A 108 -15.05 -23.97 -6.67
N ALA A 109 -15.09 -25.14 -7.31
CA ALA A 109 -16.30 -25.93 -7.51
C ALA A 109 -16.54 -26.82 -6.28
#